data_AF-A0A3N5L4H8-F1
#
_entry.id   AF-A0A3N5L4H8-F1
#
_cell.length_a   1.000
_cell.length_b   1.000
_cell.length_c   1.000
_cell.angle_alpha   90.00
_cell.angle_beta   90.00
_cell.angle_gamma   90.00
#
_symmetry.space_group_name_H-M   'P 1'
#
loop_
_entity.id
_entity.type
_entity.pdbx_description
1 polymer ?
#
loop_
_entity_poly.entity_id
_entity_poly.type
_entity_poly.pdbx_seq_one_letter_code
_entity_poly.pdbx_strand_id
1 'polypeptide(L)'
;LGRIGPPSSGTGSGGGIGSGSGGGVGSGRGAGFGPGEGGGFGGGVFRAGGGVTSPVLTFKVEPEYSEEARKAKYMGTVLLYVEVNERGLPQNPRVLRAVGMGLDEKAIEAVMKWKFQPGRKDGKPVTVAAQVEVNFRLL
;
A
#
# COMPACT_ATOMS: atom_id res chain seq x y z
N LEU A 1 18.10 -9.11 -40.29
CA LEU A 1 17.18 -7.95 -40.44
C LEU A 1 16.73 -7.48 -39.06
N GLY A 2 17.35 -6.43 -38.52
CA GLY A 2 16.88 -5.75 -37.31
C GLY A 2 16.75 -4.27 -37.60
N ARG A 3 15.52 -3.76 -37.68
CA ARG A 3 15.27 -2.32 -37.88
C ARG A 3 15.71 -1.59 -36.62
N ILE A 4 16.80 -0.84 -36.73
CA ILE A 4 17.26 0.11 -35.71
C ILE A 4 16.24 1.26 -35.72
N GLY A 5 15.44 1.36 -34.64
CA GLY A 5 14.57 2.51 -34.40
C GLY A 5 15.40 3.79 -34.20
N PRO A 6 14.77 4.98 -34.29
CA PRO A 6 15.50 6.24 -34.18
C PRO A 6 16.25 6.35 -32.84
N PRO A 7 17.44 6.96 -32.82
CA PRO A 7 18.27 7.09 -31.63
C PRO A 7 17.51 7.84 -30.52
N SER A 8 17.57 7.30 -29.30
CA SER A 8 17.04 7.93 -28.09
C SER A 8 17.83 9.20 -27.78
N SER A 9 17.14 10.32 -27.54
CA SER A 9 17.74 11.61 -27.17
C SER A 9 18.04 11.74 -25.67
N GLY A 10 17.87 10.67 -24.89
CA GLY A 10 18.20 10.64 -23.46
C GLY A 10 19.62 10.12 -23.22
N THR A 11 20.34 10.70 -22.26
CA THR A 11 21.68 10.24 -21.84
C THR A 11 21.70 8.90 -21.11
N GLY A 12 20.53 8.28 -20.90
CA GLY A 12 20.37 7.00 -20.19
C GLY A 12 20.71 5.76 -21.04
N SER A 13 21.05 4.66 -20.37
CA SER A 13 21.37 3.36 -20.99
C SER A 13 20.11 2.49 -21.03
N GLY A 14 19.21 2.77 -21.97
CA GLY A 14 17.94 2.07 -22.16
C GLY A 14 17.03 2.91 -23.05
N GLY A 15 16.09 2.30 -23.80
CA GLY A 15 15.22 2.98 -24.76
C GLY A 15 14.20 3.98 -24.18
N GLY A 16 14.48 4.60 -23.03
CA GLY A 16 13.67 5.62 -22.38
C GLY A 16 14.24 7.02 -22.57
N ILE A 17 13.36 8.02 -22.48
CA ILE A 17 13.71 9.45 -22.48
C ILE A 17 13.98 9.90 -21.03
N GLY A 18 15.21 9.72 -20.55
CA GLY A 18 15.62 10.13 -19.21
C GLY A 18 17.04 9.70 -18.88
N SER A 19 17.61 10.24 -17.80
CA SER A 19 18.97 9.88 -17.32
C SER A 19 19.01 8.56 -16.51
N GLY A 20 17.88 7.86 -16.42
CA GLY A 20 17.74 6.61 -15.67
C GLY A 20 18.15 5.37 -16.46
N SER A 21 18.37 4.25 -15.76
CA SER A 21 18.60 2.93 -16.36
C SER A 21 17.32 2.09 -16.28
N GLY A 22 16.45 2.23 -17.29
CA GLY A 22 15.17 1.52 -17.41
C GLY A 22 14.29 2.08 -18.54
N GLY A 23 13.28 1.33 -18.98
CA GLY A 23 12.34 1.73 -20.04
C GLY A 23 11.26 2.73 -19.61
N GLY A 24 11.62 3.73 -18.80
CA GLY A 24 10.70 4.74 -18.25
C GLY A 24 10.99 6.15 -18.76
N VAL A 25 10.04 7.06 -18.51
CA VAL A 25 10.20 8.51 -18.73
C VAL A 25 10.46 9.16 -17.38
N GLY A 26 11.72 9.58 -17.13
CA GLY A 26 12.11 10.25 -15.89
C GLY A 26 13.48 9.85 -15.35
N SER A 27 13.96 10.58 -14.34
CA SER A 27 15.26 10.39 -13.68
C SER A 27 15.21 9.25 -12.64
N GLY A 28 14.73 8.07 -13.01
CA GLY A 28 14.54 6.93 -12.10
C GLY A 28 15.02 5.60 -12.67
N ARG A 29 15.27 4.61 -11.81
CA ARG A 29 15.49 3.21 -12.18
C ARG A 29 14.17 2.44 -12.07
N GLY A 30 13.55 2.12 -13.21
CA GLY A 30 12.31 1.33 -13.27
C GLY A 30 11.41 1.71 -14.45
N ALA A 31 10.41 0.87 -14.74
CA ALA A 31 9.33 1.21 -15.67
C ALA A 31 8.33 2.14 -14.96
N GLY A 32 8.26 3.41 -15.38
CA GLY A 32 7.35 4.39 -14.79
C GLY A 32 7.39 5.74 -15.51
N PHE A 33 6.33 6.53 -15.33
CA PHE A 33 6.24 7.94 -15.73
C PHE A 33 6.38 8.80 -14.46
N GLY A 34 7.52 9.49 -14.30
CA GLY A 34 7.78 10.40 -13.17
C GLY A 34 9.15 10.20 -12.50
N PRO A 35 9.60 11.16 -11.66
CA PRO A 35 10.83 11.01 -10.87
C PRO A 35 10.66 9.82 -9.89
N GLY A 36 11.44 8.77 -10.10
CA GLY A 36 11.15 7.45 -9.55
C GLY A 36 11.93 7.08 -8.29
N GLU A 37 11.32 6.19 -7.49
CA GLU A 37 11.97 5.04 -6.87
C GLU A 37 10.91 3.94 -6.64
N GLY A 38 10.96 2.86 -7.43
CA GLY A 38 9.95 1.79 -7.43
C GLY A 38 8.72 2.14 -8.27
N GLY A 39 8.26 1.20 -9.12
CA GLY A 39 7.14 1.43 -10.04
C GLY A 39 5.87 1.92 -9.34
N GLY A 40 5.53 3.19 -9.51
CA GLY A 40 4.33 3.80 -8.96
C GLY A 40 4.30 5.31 -9.21
N PHE A 41 3.15 5.82 -9.63
CA PHE A 41 2.88 7.24 -9.85
C PHE A 41 3.08 8.02 -8.54
N GLY A 42 3.58 9.25 -8.65
CA GLY A 42 4.16 10.07 -7.57
C GLY A 42 3.37 10.16 -6.25
N GLY A 43 4.14 10.29 -5.15
CA GLY A 43 3.67 10.81 -3.87
C GLY A 43 3.71 9.84 -2.68
N GLY A 44 4.89 9.64 -2.08
CA GLY A 44 5.01 9.52 -0.61
C GLY A 44 4.61 8.22 0.09
N VAL A 45 4.40 7.11 -0.61
CA VAL A 45 4.07 5.82 0.05
C VAL A 45 4.90 4.70 -0.56
N PHE A 46 5.74 4.07 0.26
CA PHE A 46 6.53 2.92 -0.18
C PHE A 46 5.67 1.65 -0.23
N ARG A 47 6.02 0.73 -1.11
CA ARG A 47 5.51 -0.64 -1.11
C ARG A 47 6.59 -1.56 -0.57
N ALA A 48 6.18 -2.60 0.17
CA ALA A 48 7.11 -3.60 0.66
C ALA A 48 7.87 -4.26 -0.50
N GLY A 49 9.20 -4.43 -0.34
CA GLY A 49 10.10 -4.91 -1.38
C GLY A 49 11.25 -3.94 -1.68
N GLY A 50 12.30 -4.40 -2.36
CA GLY A 50 13.42 -3.55 -2.79
C GLY A 50 14.17 -2.83 -1.67
N GLY A 51 14.27 -3.45 -0.47
CA GLY A 51 14.89 -2.84 0.72
C GLY A 51 13.90 -2.17 1.68
N VAL A 52 12.61 -2.14 1.34
CA VAL A 52 11.53 -1.66 2.22
C VAL A 52 10.89 -2.84 2.95
N THR A 53 10.87 -2.80 4.28
CA THR A 53 10.16 -3.78 5.12
C THR A 53 8.67 -3.43 5.24
N SER A 54 7.82 -4.44 5.30
CA SER A 54 6.40 -4.27 5.59
C SER A 54 6.16 -3.78 7.03
N PRO A 55 5.09 -3.02 7.28
CA PRO A 55 4.61 -2.78 8.63
C PRO A 55 4.19 -4.08 9.31
N VAL A 56 4.42 -4.17 10.62
CA VAL A 56 4.06 -5.35 11.42
C VAL A 56 3.00 -4.97 12.44
N LEU A 57 1.87 -5.67 12.48
CA LEU A 57 0.84 -5.42 13.48
C LEU A 57 1.38 -5.74 14.88
N THR A 58 1.41 -4.74 15.76
CA THR A 58 1.92 -4.91 17.14
C THR A 58 0.79 -4.91 18.16
N PHE A 59 -0.27 -4.13 17.90
CA PHE A 59 -1.42 -4.05 18.76
C PHE A 59 -2.69 -3.97 17.93
N LYS A 60 -3.67 -4.81 18.24
CA LYS A 60 -4.98 -4.80 17.63
C LYS A 60 -6.07 -4.74 18.68
N VAL A 61 -7.16 -4.08 18.34
CA VAL A 61 -8.41 -4.09 19.07
C VAL A 61 -9.41 -4.88 18.24
N GLU A 62 -10.20 -5.75 18.88
CA GLU A 62 -11.27 -6.45 18.15
C GLU A 62 -12.27 -5.45 17.56
N PRO A 63 -12.71 -5.65 16.32
CA PRO A 63 -13.70 -4.78 15.70
C PRO A 63 -15.06 -4.97 16.36
N GLU A 64 -15.77 -3.87 16.59
CA GLU A 64 -17.14 -3.92 17.08
C GLU A 64 -18.08 -4.40 15.97
N TYR A 65 -19.02 -5.26 16.32
CA TYR A 65 -20.08 -5.68 15.41
C TYR A 65 -21.12 -4.58 15.24
N SER A 66 -21.62 -4.38 14.03
CA SER A 66 -22.86 -3.61 13.83
C SER A 66 -24.06 -4.38 14.40
N GLU A 67 -25.05 -3.64 14.89
CA GLU A 67 -26.27 -4.24 15.45
C GLU A 67 -27.02 -5.06 14.39
N GLU A 68 -27.01 -4.59 13.13
CA GLU A 68 -27.61 -5.26 11.98
C GLU A 68 -26.91 -6.61 11.70
N ALA A 69 -25.58 -6.62 11.64
CA ALA A 69 -24.82 -7.85 11.41
C ALA A 69 -24.95 -8.82 12.59
N ARG A 70 -25.02 -8.31 13.82
CA ARG A 70 -25.21 -9.13 15.02
C ARG A 70 -26.57 -9.82 15.02
N LYS A 71 -27.65 -9.10 14.71
CA LYS A 71 -29.01 -9.66 14.59
C LYS A 71 -29.10 -10.68 13.46
N ALA A 72 -28.43 -10.42 12.34
CA ALA A 72 -28.37 -11.32 11.20
C ALA A 72 -27.40 -12.51 11.39
N LYS A 73 -26.64 -12.55 12.50
CA LYS A 73 -25.52 -13.50 12.73
C LYS A 73 -24.54 -13.54 11.55
N TYR A 74 -24.35 -12.39 10.90
CA TYR A 74 -23.56 -12.28 9.68
C TYR A 74 -22.07 -12.34 10.01
N MET A 75 -21.31 -13.10 9.23
CA MET A 75 -19.86 -13.24 9.37
C MET A 75 -19.19 -12.90 8.06
N GLY A 76 -17.99 -12.34 8.12
CA GLY A 76 -17.30 -11.87 6.93
C GLY A 76 -15.87 -11.43 7.19
N THR A 77 -15.14 -11.15 6.11
CA THR A 77 -13.78 -10.59 6.17
C THR A 77 -13.67 -9.36 5.28
N VAL A 78 -13.56 -8.19 5.91
CA VAL A 78 -13.33 -6.91 5.24
C VAL A 78 -11.84 -6.81 4.93
N LEU A 79 -11.51 -6.49 3.67
CA LEU A 79 -10.13 -6.20 3.28
C LEU A 79 -9.96 -4.69 3.16
N LEU A 80 -9.03 -4.14 3.93
CA LEU A 80 -8.73 -2.71 3.97
C LEU A 80 -7.31 -2.46 3.45
N TYR A 81 -7.14 -1.40 2.69
CA TYR A 81 -5.86 -0.76 2.44
C TYR A 81 -5.65 0.33 3.48
N VAL A 82 -4.46 0.38 4.07
CA VAL A 82 -4.04 1.45 4.97
C VAL A 82 -2.61 1.83 4.70
N GLU A 83 -2.28 3.09 4.96
CA GLU A 83 -0.91 3.57 4.94
C GLU A 83 -0.42 3.63 6.38
N VAL A 84 0.66 2.93 6.70
CA VAL A 84 1.27 3.00 8.02
C VAL A 84 2.38 4.03 7.95
N ASN A 85 2.25 5.13 8.69
CA ASN A 85 3.26 6.17 8.72
C ASN A 85 4.51 5.76 9.51
N GLU A 86 5.52 6.63 9.53
CA GLU A 86 6.80 6.41 10.23
C GLU A 86 6.66 6.20 11.74
N ARG A 87 5.53 6.61 12.34
CA ARG A 87 5.22 6.41 13.76
C ARG A 87 4.48 5.10 14.03
N GLY A 88 4.17 4.32 12.99
CA GLY A 88 3.41 3.09 13.12
C GLY A 88 1.90 3.30 13.24
N LEU A 89 1.41 4.49 12.88
CA LEU A 89 -0.01 4.82 12.92
C LEU A 89 -0.63 4.64 11.53
N PRO A 90 -1.79 3.96 11.43
CA PRO A 90 -2.52 3.83 10.18
C PRO A 90 -3.18 5.16 9.80
N GLN A 91 -3.16 5.47 8.51
CA GLN A 91 -3.80 6.62 7.89
C GLN A 91 -4.34 6.25 6.50
N ASN A 92 -5.13 7.14 5.90
CA ASN A 92 -5.72 6.97 4.57
C ASN A 92 -6.40 5.60 4.35
N PRO A 93 -7.30 5.15 5.25
CA PRO A 93 -7.96 3.86 5.10
C PRO A 93 -8.85 3.84 3.84
N ARG A 94 -8.81 2.72 3.11
CA ARG A 94 -9.66 2.48 1.94
C ARG A 94 -10.19 1.05 1.96
N VAL A 95 -11.47 0.86 1.69
CA VAL A 95 -12.05 -0.48 1.58
C VAL A 95 -11.67 -1.07 0.22
N LEU A 96 -10.94 -2.18 0.24
CA LEU A 96 -10.62 -2.97 -0.96
C LEU A 96 -11.69 -4.03 -1.24
N ARG A 97 -12.20 -4.66 -0.17
CA ARG A 97 -13.30 -5.62 -0.25
C ARG A 97 -14.28 -5.38 0.90
N ALA A 98 -15.45 -4.87 0.53
CA ALA A 98 -16.58 -4.70 1.42
C ALA A 98 -17.29 -6.03 1.68
N VAL A 99 -17.90 -6.16 2.86
CA VAL A 99 -18.81 -7.26 3.21
C VAL A 99 -20.23 -6.76 3.48
N GLY A 100 -20.42 -5.45 3.67
CA GLY A 100 -21.72 -4.83 3.92
C GLY A 100 -22.20 -4.96 5.37
N MET A 101 -23.50 -4.75 5.56
CA MET A 101 -24.18 -4.81 6.88
C MET A 101 -23.62 -3.84 7.93
N GLY A 102 -22.94 -2.75 7.53
CA GLY A 102 -22.30 -1.79 8.45
C GLY A 102 -21.00 -2.31 9.08
N LEU A 103 -20.49 -3.46 8.65
CA LEU A 103 -19.21 -4.00 9.13
C LEU A 103 -18.00 -3.29 8.51
N ASP A 104 -18.18 -2.65 7.36
CA ASP A 104 -17.12 -1.97 6.63
C ASP A 104 -16.64 -0.73 7.40
N GLU A 105 -17.58 0.09 7.88
CA GLU A 105 -17.30 1.25 8.73
C GLU A 105 -16.67 0.83 10.05
N LYS A 106 -17.20 -0.23 10.67
CA LYS A 106 -16.65 -0.79 11.91
C LYS A 106 -15.24 -1.36 11.73
N ALA A 107 -14.93 -1.92 10.57
CA ALA A 107 -13.59 -2.36 10.24
C ALA A 107 -12.62 -1.16 10.17
N ILE A 108 -13.03 -0.06 9.52
CA ILE A 108 -12.23 1.16 9.44
C ILE A 108 -11.97 1.73 10.85
N GLU A 109 -13.02 1.87 11.67
CA GLU A 109 -12.91 2.36 13.05
C GLU A 109 -11.95 1.52 13.90
N ALA A 110 -12.00 0.20 13.75
CA ALA A 110 -11.13 -0.72 14.46
C ALA A 110 -9.67 -0.56 14.02
N VAL A 111 -9.41 -0.60 12.71
CA VAL A 111 -8.04 -0.51 12.17
C VAL A 111 -7.40 0.83 12.49
N MET A 112 -8.16 1.94 12.52
CA MET A 112 -7.63 3.24 12.93
C MET A 112 -7.15 3.28 14.40
N LYS A 113 -7.60 2.36 15.25
CA LYS A 113 -7.15 2.20 16.64
C LYS A 113 -5.96 1.24 16.78
N TRP A 114 -5.60 0.51 15.73
CA TRP A 114 -4.49 -0.43 15.76
C TRP A 114 -3.14 0.29 15.74
N LYS A 115 -2.11 -0.39 16.27
CA LYS A 115 -0.73 0.09 16.19
C LYS A 115 0.13 -0.91 15.44
N PHE A 116 0.96 -0.36 14.58
CA PHE A 116 1.88 -1.11 13.76
C PHE A 116 3.31 -0.70 14.11
N GLN A 117 4.26 -1.61 13.92
CA GLN A 117 5.64 -1.24 13.72
C GLN A 117 5.75 -0.67 12.29
N PRO A 118 6.33 0.53 12.09
CA PRO A 118 6.45 1.13 10.77
C PRO A 118 7.35 0.28 9.88
N GLY A 119 7.08 0.32 8.58
CA GLY A 119 8.03 -0.19 7.60
C GLY A 119 9.32 0.62 7.62
N ARG A 120 10.42 -0.01 7.23
CA ARG A 120 11.74 0.61 7.21
C ARG A 120 12.36 0.47 5.84
N LYS A 121 13.04 1.52 5.39
CA LYS A 121 13.89 1.52 4.22
C LYS A 121 15.28 1.96 4.63
N ASP A 122 16.29 1.13 4.36
CA ASP A 122 17.69 1.40 4.74
C ASP A 122 17.85 1.78 6.22
N GLY A 123 17.08 1.10 7.09
CA GLY A 123 17.06 1.35 8.54
C GLY A 123 16.22 2.54 9.00
N LYS A 124 15.75 3.40 8.09
CA LYS A 124 14.90 4.56 8.41
C LYS A 124 13.41 4.20 8.33
N PRO A 125 12.58 4.60 9.30
CA PRO A 125 11.14 4.40 9.19
C PRO A 125 10.60 5.20 8.01
N VAL A 126 9.70 4.58 7.24
CA VAL A 126 9.06 5.20 6.08
C VAL A 126 7.57 4.86 6.07
N THR A 127 6.77 5.70 5.43
CA THR A 127 5.34 5.39 5.23
C THR A 127 5.20 4.24 4.23
N VAL A 128 4.56 3.14 4.64
CA VAL A 128 4.37 1.95 3.80
C VAL A 128 2.90 1.57 3.73
N ALA A 129 2.43 1.26 2.53
CA ALA A 129 1.10 0.69 2.31
C ALA A 129 1.01 -0.75 2.82
N ALA A 130 -0.06 -1.06 3.55
CA ALA A 130 -0.39 -2.41 4.02
C ALA A 130 -1.83 -2.77 3.68
N GLN A 131 -2.07 -4.06 3.44
CA GLN A 131 -3.41 -4.62 3.36
C GLN A 131 -3.72 -5.32 4.68
N VAL A 132 -4.89 -5.01 5.25
CA VAL A 132 -5.34 -5.49 6.55
C VAL A 132 -6.65 -6.23 6.37
N GLU A 133 -6.68 -7.46 6.87
CA GLU A 133 -7.89 -8.28 6.92
C GLU A 133 -8.54 -8.17 8.29
N VAL A 134 -9.78 -7.68 8.32
CA VAL A 134 -10.60 -7.60 9.53
C VAL A 134 -11.63 -8.71 9.46
N ASN A 135 -11.46 -9.71 10.32
CA ASN A 135 -12.31 -10.89 10.35
C ASN A 135 -13.38 -10.75 11.45
N PHE A 136 -14.65 -10.80 11.05
CA PHE A 136 -15.80 -10.76 11.93
C PHE A 136 -16.33 -12.18 12.12
N ARG A 137 -16.24 -12.70 13.35
CA ARG A 137 -16.89 -13.96 13.79
C ARG A 137 -17.74 -13.69 15.03
N LEU A 138 -18.97 -14.22 15.06
CA LEU A 138 -19.69 -14.37 16.33
C LEU A 138 -19.03 -15.52 17.10
N LEU A 139 -18.56 -15.22 18.30
CA LEU A 139 -18.19 -16.21 19.32
C LEU A 139 -19.44 -16.74 20.03
#